data_AF-A0A1F3C7V2-F1
#
_entry.id   AF-A0A1F3C7V2-F1
#
_cell.length_a   1.000
_cell.length_b   1.000
_cell.length_c   1.000
_cell.angle_alpha   90.00
_cell.angle_beta   90.00
_cell.angle_gamma   90.00
#
_symmetry.space_group_name_H-M   'P 1'
#
loop_
_entity.id
_entity.type
_entity.pdbx_description
1 polymer ?
#
loop_
_entity_poly.entity_id
_entity_poly.type
_entity_poly.pdbx_seq_one_letter_code
_entity_poly.pdbx_strand_id
1 'polypeptide(L)' 'MVSAWANTNHLLLGQVKVDDKSNEITAIPKLREVLELTGCIVTIDAMGCQTEIAEKIIKKGADYILAVKGNQGLLEEGIR' A
#
# COMPACT_ATOMS: atom_id res chain seq x y z
N MET A 1 -5.48 11.89 -3.51
CA MET A 1 -6.54 10.93 -3.13
C MET A 1 -5.95 9.54 -3.29
N VAL A 2 -6.28 8.59 -2.42
CA VAL A 2 -5.86 7.19 -2.53
C VAL A 2 -7.10 6.33 -2.74
N SER A 3 -7.01 5.36 -3.66
CA SER A 3 -8.11 4.47 -4.02
C SER A 3 -7.69 3.01 -3.81
N ALA A 4 -8.61 2.19 -3.31
CA ALA A 4 -8.44 0.75 -3.19
C ALA A 4 -9.22 0.04 -4.30
N TRP A 5 -8.48 -0.61 -5.21
CA TRP A 5 -9.04 -1.26 -6.38
C TRP A 5 -8.97 -2.79 -6.26
N ALA A 6 -10.11 -3.47 -6.38
CA ALA A 6 -10.17 -4.91 -6.49
C ALA A 6 -9.98 -5.33 -7.95
N ASN A 7 -8.80 -5.84 -8.28
CA ASN A 7 -8.44 -6.16 -9.66
C ASN A 7 -9.38 -7.18 -10.30
N THR A 8 -9.62 -8.32 -9.64
CA THR A 8 -10.47 -9.40 -10.16
C THR A 8 -11.92 -8.98 -10.36
N ASN A 9 -12.44 -8.13 -9.48
CA ASN A 9 -13.84 -7.69 -9.51
C ASN A 9 -14.04 -6.43 -10.35
N HIS A 10 -12.96 -5.82 -10.85
CA HIS A 10 -12.97 -4.52 -11.53
C HIS A 10 -13.76 -3.46 -10.75
N LEU A 11 -13.56 -3.42 -9.43
CA LEU A 11 -14.37 -2.62 -8.52
C LEU A 11 -13.50 -1.72 -7.64
N LEU A 12 -13.93 -0.46 -7.51
CA LEU A 12 -13.40 0.45 -6.50
C LEU A 12 -14.04 0.12 -5.14
N LEU A 13 -13.25 -0.44 -4.23
CA LEU A 13 -13.71 -0.82 -2.89
C LEU A 13 -13.82 0.38 -1.94
N GLY A 14 -13.02 1.42 -2.19
CA GLY A 14 -13.04 2.62 -1.38
C GLY A 14 -12.02 3.65 -1.85
N GLN A 15 -12.21 4.88 -1.39
CA GLN A 15 -11.28 5.98 -1.65
C GLN A 15 -11.20 6.89 -0.44
N VAL A 16 -10.00 7.41 -0.17
CA VAL A 16 -9.75 8.37 0.91
C VAL A 16 -9.08 9.59 0.32
N LYS A 17 -9.64 10.77 0.60
CA LYS A 17 -9.01 12.03 0.24
C LYS A 17 -7.72 12.19 1.07
N VAL A 18 -6.64 12.58 0.42
CA VAL A 18 -5.39 12.94 1.09
C VAL A 18 -5.52 14.41 1.49
N ASP A 19 -5.23 14.74 2.74
CA ASP A 19 -5.27 16.11 3.24
C ASP A 19 -4.23 16.98 2.54
N ASP A 20 -4.51 18.28 2.38
CA ASP A 20 -3.71 19.21 1.56
C ASP A 20 -2.26 19.39 2.04
N LYS A 21 -1.95 18.98 3.28
CA LYS A 21 -0.60 19.02 3.88
C LYS A 21 -0.01 17.63 4.15
N SER A 22 -0.63 16.57 3.63
CA SER A 22 -0.24 15.18 3.86
C SER A 22 -0.09 14.41 2.55
N ASN A 23 0.36 13.16 2.66
CA ASN A 23 0.72 12.30 1.54
C ASN A 23 -0.09 11.00 1.61
N GLU A 24 0.01 10.13 0.60
CA GLU A 24 -0.67 8.83 0.56
C GLU A 24 -0.36 7.96 1.79
N ILE A 25 0.81 8.16 2.38
CA ILE A 25 1.34 7.47 3.56
C ILE A 25 0.37 7.48 4.74
N THR A 26 -0.34 8.59 4.98
CA THR A 26 -1.31 8.71 6.09
C THR A 26 -2.71 8.23 5.72
N ALA A 27 -3.01 8.13 4.42
CA ALA A 27 -4.30 7.70 3.90
C ALA A 27 -4.38 6.18 3.68
N ILE A 28 -3.27 5.53 3.31
CA ILE A 28 -3.17 4.08 3.11
C ILE A 28 -3.58 3.28 4.36
N PRO A 29 -3.16 3.63 5.59
CA PRO A 29 -3.59 2.93 6.80
C PRO A 29 -5.11 2.92 6.98
N LYS A 30 -5.79 4.04 6.69
CA LYS A 30 -7.24 4.17 6.86
C LYS A 30 -8.02 3.24 5.94
N LEU A 31 -7.63 3.14 4.67
CA LEU A 31 -8.26 2.20 3.72
C LEU A 31 -8.02 0.75 4.14
N ARG A 32 -6.81 0.45 4.63
CA ARG A 32 -6.43 -0.91 4.97
C ARG A 32 -7.07 -1.43 6.24
N GLU A 33 -7.44 -0.57 7.19
CA GLU A 33 -8.17 -1.00 8.39
C GLU A 33 -9.57 -1.51 8.05
N VAL A 34 -10.24 -0.88 7.10
CA VAL A 34 -11.62 -1.18 6.72
C VAL A 34 -11.73 -2.38 5.77
N LEU A 35 -10.68 -2.66 5.00
CA LEU A 35 -10.67 -3.75 4.03
C LEU A 35 -10.25 -5.08 4.67
N GLU A 36 -10.98 -6.14 4.33
CA GLU A 36 -10.56 -7.52 4.53
C GLU A 36 -9.54 -7.88 3.44
N LEU A 37 -8.34 -8.28 3.85
CA LEU A 37 -7.19 -8.48 2.95
C LEU A 37 -6.64 -9.90 3.02
N THR A 38 -7.15 -10.77 3.90
CA THR A 38 -6.63 -12.12 4.09
C THR A 38 -6.57 -12.87 2.75
N GLY A 39 -5.40 -13.42 2.41
CA GLY A 39 -5.14 -14.15 1.17
C GLY A 39 -5.04 -13.29 -0.09
N CYS A 40 -5.04 -11.96 0.02
CA CYS A 40 -4.87 -11.04 -1.10
C CYS A 40 -3.40 -10.63 -1.30
N ILE A 41 -3.04 -10.28 -2.53
CA ILE A 41 -1.78 -9.58 -2.84
C ILE A 41 -2.07 -8.08 -2.94
N VAL A 42 -1.43 -7.31 -2.07
CA VAL A 42 -1.58 -5.85 -2.04
C VAL A 42 -0.44 -5.20 -2.82
N THR A 43 -0.79 -4.47 -3.89
CA THR A 43 0.16 -3.68 -4.68
C THR A 43 0.09 -2.21 -4.30
N ILE A 44 1.22 -1.58 -4.01
CA ILE A 44 1.27 -0.14 -3.72
C ILE A 44 2.46 0.48 -4.46
N ASP A 45 2.31 1.75 -4.82
CA ASP A 45 3.35 2.54 -5.46
C ASP A 45 4.57 2.79 -4.55
N ALA A 46 5.54 3.52 -5.11
CA ALA A 46 6.81 3.75 -4.44
C ALA A 46 6.73 4.67 -3.21
N MET A 47 5.67 5.46 -3.07
CA MET A 47 5.46 6.28 -1.87
C MET A 47 4.94 5.45 -0.70
N GLY A 48 4.22 4.35 -0.98
CA GLY A 48 3.77 3.39 0.02
C GLY A 48 4.78 2.30 0.41
N CYS A 49 5.98 2.30 -0.17
CA CYS A 49 7.04 1.34 0.17
C CYS A 49 7.69 1.66 1.52
N GLN A 50 7.00 1.29 2.60
CA GLN A 50 7.44 1.51 3.98
C GLN A 50 7.32 0.24 4.82
N THR A 51 8.25 0.06 5.74
CA THR A 51 8.31 -1.12 6.63
C THR A 51 7.02 -1.29 7.44
N GLU A 52 6.50 -0.21 8.04
CA GLU A 52 5.24 -0.26 8.80
C GLU A 52 4.04 -0.69 7.95
N ILE A 53 4.03 -0.26 6.68
CA ILE A 53 2.98 -0.65 5.73
C ILE A 53 3.09 -2.15 5.48
N ALA A 54 4.27 -2.64 5.10
CA ALA A 54 4.55 -4.06 4.84
C ALA A 54 4.18 -4.95 6.04
N GLU A 55 4.63 -4.59 7.25
CA GLU A 55 4.31 -5.34 8.48
C GLU A 55 2.82 -5.47 8.73
N LYS A 56 2.05 -4.39 8.52
CA LYS A 56 0.60 -4.43 8.66
C LYS A 56 -0.05 -5.34 7.61
N ILE A 57 0.55 -5.52 6.43
CA ILE A 57 -0.03 -6.36 5.35
C ILE A 57 0.08 -7.82 5.80
N ILE A 58 1.29 -8.21 6.23
CA ILE A 58 1.57 -9.54 6.77
C ILE A 58 0.69 -9.83 8.00
N LYS A 59 0.55 -8.87 8.93
CA LYS A 59 -0.33 -9.02 10.12
C LYS A 59 -1.80 -9.28 9.77
N LYS A 60 -2.25 -8.88 8.59
CA LYS A 60 -3.60 -9.14 8.06
C LYS A 60 -3.70 -10.45 7.25
N GLY A 61 -2.67 -11.29 7.25
CA GLY A 61 -2.66 -12.55 6.50
C GLY A 61 -2.64 -12.36 4.98
N ALA A 62 -2.06 -11.25 4.53
CA ALA A 62 -1.96 -10.86 3.13
C ALA A 62 -0.49 -10.76 2.70
N ASP A 63 -0.25 -10.81 1.40
CA ASP A 63 1.06 -10.63 0.77
C ASP A 63 1.15 -9.25 0.11
N TYR A 64 2.36 -8.81 -0.26
CA TYR A 64 2.55 -7.51 -0.90
C TYR A 64 3.55 -7.51 -2.04
N ILE A 65 3.35 -6.56 -2.97
CA ILE A 65 4.34 -6.12 -3.95
C ILE A 65 4.40 -4.60 -3.86
N LEU A 66 5.52 -4.07 -3.35
CA LEU A 66 5.72 -2.63 -3.17
C LEU A 66 6.81 -2.17 -4.14
N ALA A 67 6.54 -1.10 -4.88
CA ALA A 67 7.55 -0.52 -5.75
C ALA A 67 8.62 0.20 -4.91
N VAL A 68 9.90 0.01 -5.18
CA VAL A 68 10.96 0.72 -4.46
C VAL A 68 11.28 2.04 -5.18
N LYS A 69 11.43 3.13 -4.42
CA LYS A 69 11.88 4.42 -4.95
C LYS A 69 13.40 4.48 -4.94
N GLY A 70 14.04 5.01 -6.00
CA GLY A 70 15.51 5.07 -6.11
C GLY A 70 16.24 5.96 -5.08
N ASN A 71 15.53 6.61 -4.16
CA ASN A 71 16.15 7.26 -3.00
C ASN A 71 16.26 6.32 -1.78
N GLN A 72 15.77 5.08 -1.86
CA GLN A 72 15.93 4.05 -0.84
C GLN A 72 17.16 3.18 -1.15
N GLY A 73 18.36 3.75 -1.03
CA GLY A 73 19.61 3.17 -1.56
C GLY A 73 19.83 1.67 -1.31
N LEU A 74 19.83 1.21 -0.04
CA LEU A 74 20.04 -0.21 0.28
C LEU A 74 18.95 -1.13 -0.32
N LEU A 75 17.70 -0.66 -0.36
CA LEU A 75 16.60 -1.41 -0.95
C LEU A 75 16.70 -1.45 -2.47
N GLU A 76 17.07 -0.34 -3.11
CA GLU A 76 17.29 -0.27 -4.55
C GLU A 76 18.45 -1.19 -4.96
N GLU A 77 19.56 -1.17 -4.22
CA GLU A 77 20.70 -2.05 -4.45
C GLU A 77 20.33 -3.52 -4.29
N GLY A 78 19.50 -3.86 -3.29
CA GLY A 78 19.10 -5.25 -3.01
C GLY A 78 18.12 -5.86 -4.00
N ILE A 79 17.48 -5.07 -4.87
CA ILE A 79 16.53 -5.54 -5.89
C ILE A 79 17.04 -5.41 -7.33
N ARG A 80 18.26 -4.90 -7.52
CA ARG A 80 18.96 -4.86 -8.81
C ARG A 80 19.69 -6.17 -9.07
#